data_AF-X6MM48-F1
#
_entry.id   AF-X6MM48-F1
#
_cell.length_a   1.000
_cell.length_b   1.000
_cell.length_c   1.000
_cell.angle_alpha   90.00
_cell.angle_beta   90.00
_cell.angle_gamma   90.00
#
_symmetry.space_group_name_H-M   'P 1'
#
loop_
_entity.id
_entity.type
_entity.pdbx_description
1 polymer ?
#
loop_
_entity_poly.entity_id
_entity_poly.type
_entity_poly.pdbx_seq_one_letter_code
_entity_poly.pdbx_strand_id
1 'polypeptide(L)'
;MKEEIEKELNREERVFNEIKAKIGPKWQVKPSSQLNGKYRNDLKTIVTFLNQAAQSNSKLQKQIRDEAELFKDLDKTRGQLSDALPKCDKQNENQQAEKLKQLLDQLSTCIAQRDELKQEYSRQADIMDITSLLVAKETEMSDEKNADKGDFDLRAATTGALNEIENKIKDLNTAQEKLLNDITKINQEFVKLKGSNPTQMQRETFIHSLNQACEKFNKCQQHLKDGLRFYCDLITDYITPLQSVCVFFFF
;
A
#
# COMPACT_ATOMS: atom_id res chain seq x y z
N MET A 1 21.29 -38.46 17.29
CA MET A 1 21.19 -38.35 15.82
C MET A 1 22.52 -37.99 15.16
N LYS A 2 23.05 -36.75 15.22
CA LYS A 2 24.37 -36.39 14.64
C LYS A 2 25.48 -37.35 15.12
N GLU A 3 25.58 -37.50 16.43
CA GLU A 3 26.58 -38.37 17.07
C GLU A 3 26.42 -39.85 16.70
N GLU A 4 25.21 -40.27 16.37
CA GLU A 4 24.87 -41.65 16.04
C GLU A 4 25.28 -41.99 14.60
N ILE A 5 24.99 -41.08 13.66
CA ILE A 5 25.44 -41.19 12.25
C ILE A 5 26.97 -41.06 12.18
N GLU A 6 27.57 -40.13 12.93
CA GLU A 6 29.04 -40.01 12.99
C GLU A 6 29.69 -41.25 13.60
N LYS A 7 29.09 -41.85 14.63
CA LYS A 7 29.58 -43.09 15.24
C LYS A 7 29.54 -44.25 14.26
N GLU A 8 28.48 -44.39 13.48
CA GLU A 8 28.35 -45.48 12.51
C GLU A 8 29.32 -45.31 11.32
N LEU A 9 29.46 -44.09 10.81
CA LEU A 9 30.47 -43.75 9.79
C LEU A 9 31.91 -44.03 10.26
N ASN A 10 32.22 -43.69 11.51
CA ASN A 10 33.53 -43.97 12.10
C ASN A 10 33.76 -45.46 12.35
N ARG A 11 32.70 -46.20 12.71
CA ARG A 11 32.74 -47.65 12.95
C ARG A 11 33.06 -48.39 11.65
N GLU A 12 32.38 -48.06 10.56
CA GLU A 12 32.66 -48.72 9.28
C GLU A 12 34.04 -48.37 8.73
N GLU A 13 34.47 -47.11 8.83
CA GLU A 13 35.80 -46.70 8.36
C GLU A 13 36.91 -47.44 9.13
N ARG A 14 36.69 -47.70 10.42
CA ARG A 14 37.60 -48.53 11.24
C ARG A 14 37.61 -49.99 10.78
N VAL A 15 36.44 -50.59 10.56
CA VAL A 15 36.33 -51.99 10.09
C VAL A 15 36.98 -52.16 8.72
N PHE A 16 36.78 -51.21 7.80
CA PHE A 16 37.43 -51.20 6.49
C PHE A 16 38.96 -51.18 6.61
N ASN A 17 39.51 -50.32 7.48
CA ASN A 17 40.95 -50.23 7.70
C ASN A 17 41.53 -51.52 8.32
N GLU A 18 40.82 -52.14 9.26
CA GLU A 18 41.21 -53.43 9.86
C GLU A 18 41.23 -54.57 8.81
N ILE A 19 40.26 -54.60 7.90
CA ILE A 19 40.18 -55.63 6.85
C ILE A 19 41.25 -55.40 5.77
N LYS A 20 41.46 -54.15 5.34
CA LYS A 20 42.51 -53.79 4.38
C LYS A 20 43.90 -54.15 4.92
N ALA A 21 44.14 -53.96 6.21
CA ALA A 21 45.39 -54.37 6.86
C ALA A 21 45.61 -55.89 6.82
N LYS A 22 44.55 -56.70 6.91
CA LYS A 22 44.64 -58.17 6.89
C LYS A 22 44.79 -58.76 5.48
N ILE A 23 44.14 -58.18 4.47
CA ILE A 23 44.07 -58.75 3.11
C ILE A 23 45.12 -58.15 2.17
N GLY A 24 45.64 -56.96 2.50
CA GLY A 24 46.76 -56.35 1.79
C GLY A 24 46.42 -55.92 0.35
N PRO A 25 47.39 -55.89 -0.59
CA PRO A 25 47.26 -55.22 -1.88
C PRO A 25 46.30 -55.90 -2.88
N LYS A 26 45.77 -57.08 -2.55
CA LYS A 26 44.74 -57.77 -3.37
C LYS A 26 43.34 -57.17 -3.19
N TRP A 27 43.13 -56.35 -2.16
CA TRP A 27 41.86 -55.66 -1.90
C TRP A 27 41.77 -54.37 -2.73
N GLN A 28 41.05 -54.41 -3.85
CA GLN A 28 40.88 -53.27 -4.77
C GLN A 28 39.55 -52.50 -4.61
N VAL A 29 38.84 -52.66 -3.49
CA VAL A 29 37.61 -51.88 -3.21
C VAL A 29 37.96 -50.43 -2.93
N LYS A 30 37.13 -49.50 -3.39
CA LYS A 30 37.28 -48.05 -3.13
C LYS A 30 37.35 -47.78 -1.62
N PRO A 31 38.21 -46.86 -1.14
CA PRO A 31 38.33 -46.55 0.27
C PRO A 31 37.03 -46.01 0.87
N SER A 32 36.62 -46.51 2.03
CA SER A 32 35.44 -46.01 2.76
C SER A 32 35.51 -44.53 3.08
N SER A 33 36.71 -43.98 3.29
CA SER A 33 36.91 -42.53 3.49
C SER A 33 36.42 -41.68 2.31
N GLN A 34 36.53 -42.21 1.08
CA GLN A 34 36.07 -41.52 -0.14
C GLN A 34 34.54 -41.63 -0.29
N LEU A 35 33.94 -42.72 0.17
CA LEU A 35 32.51 -42.98 0.08
C LEU A 35 31.73 -42.27 1.21
N ASN A 36 32.27 -42.30 2.42
CA ASN A 36 31.74 -41.61 3.60
C ASN A 36 31.93 -40.09 3.53
N GLY A 37 32.83 -39.59 2.67
CA GLY A 37 33.10 -38.17 2.50
C GLY A 37 31.85 -37.36 2.10
N LYS A 38 30.98 -37.91 1.25
CA LYS A 38 29.72 -37.26 0.86
C LYS A 38 28.79 -37.12 2.07
N TYR A 39 28.58 -38.19 2.84
CA TYR A 39 27.71 -38.18 4.02
C TYR A 39 28.22 -37.26 5.13
N ARG A 40 29.54 -37.19 5.33
CA ARG A 40 30.15 -36.22 6.26
C ARG A 40 29.91 -34.77 5.82
N ASN A 41 29.92 -34.49 4.53
CA ASN A 41 29.61 -33.16 4.01
C ASN A 41 28.12 -32.83 4.15
N ASP A 42 27.23 -33.77 3.83
CA ASP A 42 25.78 -33.62 4.02
C ASP A 42 25.46 -33.34 5.51
N LEU A 43 26.11 -34.05 6.43
CA LEU A 43 25.98 -33.85 7.88
C LEU A 43 26.47 -32.46 8.33
N LYS A 44 27.59 -31.97 7.77
CA LYS A 44 28.07 -30.59 8.02
C LYS A 44 27.07 -29.54 7.53
N THR A 45 26.46 -29.76 6.36
CA THR A 45 25.45 -28.86 5.78
C THR A 45 24.21 -28.80 6.69
N ILE A 46 23.71 -29.95 7.15
CA ILE A 46 22.58 -30.02 8.09
C ILE A 46 22.90 -29.26 9.39
N VAL A 47 24.10 -29.46 9.96
CA VAL A 47 24.53 -28.73 11.16
C VAL A 47 24.57 -27.22 10.93
N THR A 48 25.03 -26.79 9.75
CA THR A 48 25.05 -25.37 9.38
C THR A 48 23.64 -24.78 9.32
N PHE A 49 22.71 -25.49 8.69
CA PHE A 49 21.30 -25.11 8.63
C PHE A 49 20.66 -25.04 10.03
N LEU A 50 20.95 -26.01 10.91
CA LEU A 50 20.45 -26.01 12.29
C LEU A 50 21.01 -24.83 13.10
N ASN A 51 22.28 -24.48 12.94
CA ASN A 51 22.88 -23.32 13.60
C ASN A 51 22.25 -22.00 13.12
N GLN A 52 22.02 -21.86 11.82
CA GLN A 52 21.33 -20.69 11.26
C GLN A 52 19.88 -20.60 11.76
N ALA A 53 19.16 -21.73 11.79
CA ALA A 53 17.81 -21.80 12.33
C ALA A 53 17.77 -21.45 13.82
N ALA A 54 18.73 -21.91 14.62
CA ALA A 54 18.84 -21.55 16.04
C ALA A 54 19.02 -20.03 16.25
N GLN A 55 19.86 -19.39 15.44
CA GLN A 55 20.04 -17.93 15.49
C GLN A 55 18.76 -17.19 15.08
N SER A 56 18.08 -17.65 14.02
CA SER A 56 16.82 -17.08 13.56
C SER A 56 15.72 -17.21 14.62
N ASN A 57 15.57 -18.39 15.23
CA ASN A 57 14.59 -18.64 16.29
C ASN A 57 14.87 -17.77 17.53
N SER A 58 16.14 -17.57 17.89
CA SER A 58 16.51 -16.69 19.00
C SER A 58 16.07 -15.24 18.73
N LYS A 59 16.25 -14.75 17.49
CA LYS A 59 15.77 -13.42 17.08
C LYS A 59 14.24 -13.33 17.14
N LEU A 60 13.55 -14.33 16.58
CA LEU A 60 12.09 -14.38 16.58
C LEU A 60 11.51 -14.43 18.00
N GLN A 61 12.11 -15.22 18.90
CA GLN A 61 11.69 -15.28 20.31
C GLN A 61 11.91 -13.97 21.07
N LYS A 62 12.94 -13.20 20.72
CA LYS A 62 13.15 -11.86 21.28
C LYS A 62 12.08 -10.90 20.76
N GLN A 63 11.87 -10.87 19.45
CA GLN A 63 10.82 -10.04 18.82
C GLN A 63 9.44 -10.31 19.40
N ILE A 64 9.04 -11.58 19.55
CA ILE A 64 7.75 -11.95 20.15
C ILE A 64 7.64 -11.47 21.60
N ARG A 65 8.73 -11.54 22.38
CA ARG A 65 8.75 -11.04 23.77
C ARG A 65 8.62 -9.52 23.84
N ASP A 66 9.39 -8.82 23.02
CA ASP A 66 9.38 -7.34 22.99
C ASP A 66 8.02 -6.80 22.52
N GLU A 67 7.30 -7.57 21.70
CA GLU A 67 5.99 -7.22 21.15
C GLU A 67 4.81 -7.86 21.92
N ALA A 68 5.08 -8.59 23.01
CA ALA A 68 4.06 -9.33 23.75
C ALA A 68 2.95 -8.41 24.30
N GLU A 69 3.32 -7.22 24.77
CA GLU A 69 2.34 -6.23 25.26
C GLU A 69 1.44 -5.69 24.13
N LEU A 70 1.99 -5.51 22.92
CA LEU A 70 1.20 -5.11 21.74
C LEU A 70 0.22 -6.22 21.32
N PHE A 71 0.60 -7.48 21.46
CA PHE A 71 -0.28 -8.60 21.13
C PHE A 71 -1.42 -8.80 22.13
N LYS A 72 -1.25 -8.42 23.40
CA LYS A 72 -2.36 -8.46 24.39
C LYS A 72 -3.53 -7.57 23.99
N ASP A 73 -3.27 -6.49 23.26
CA ASP A 73 -4.35 -5.61 22.76
C ASP A 73 -5.19 -6.30 21.69
N LEU A 74 -4.63 -7.25 20.94
CA LEU A 74 -5.35 -8.04 19.93
C LEU A 74 -6.26 -9.11 20.55
N ASP A 75 -5.97 -9.54 21.78
CA ASP A 75 -6.79 -10.51 22.53
C ASP A 75 -8.06 -9.88 23.14
N LYS A 76 -8.17 -8.54 23.13
CA LYS A 76 -9.33 -7.84 23.66
C LYS A 76 -10.54 -8.02 22.75
N THR A 77 -11.71 -8.16 23.36
CA THR A 77 -12.99 -8.19 22.63
C THR A 77 -13.32 -6.83 22.03
N ARG A 78 -14.16 -6.81 20.99
CA ARG A 78 -14.63 -5.57 20.35
C ARG A 78 -15.24 -4.57 21.33
N GLY A 79 -15.95 -5.05 22.37
CA GLY A 79 -16.50 -4.20 23.43
C GLY A 79 -15.42 -3.51 24.24
N GLN A 80 -14.42 -4.26 24.70
CA GLN A 80 -13.27 -3.73 25.47
C GLN A 80 -12.43 -2.74 24.67
N LEU A 81 -12.25 -2.98 23.36
CA LEU A 81 -11.59 -2.04 22.46
C LEU A 81 -12.41 -0.77 22.26
N SER A 82 -13.74 -0.88 22.16
CA SER A 82 -14.64 0.26 22.06
C SER A 82 -14.65 1.13 23.31
N ASP A 83 -14.51 0.52 24.49
CA ASP A 83 -14.45 1.24 25.76
C ASP A 83 -13.08 1.87 26.01
N ALA A 84 -12.01 1.25 25.50
CA ALA A 84 -10.64 1.79 25.54
C ALA A 84 -10.44 2.97 24.57
N LEU A 85 -11.31 3.11 23.55
CA LEU A 85 -11.29 4.23 22.62
C LEU A 85 -11.77 5.51 23.33
N PRO A 86 -10.96 6.59 23.32
CA PRO A 86 -11.38 7.87 23.88
C PRO A 86 -12.70 8.34 23.23
N LYS A 87 -13.69 8.65 24.06
CA LYS A 87 -15.00 9.14 23.60
C LYS A 87 -14.84 10.59 23.16
N CYS A 88 -15.09 10.86 21.87
CA CYS A 88 -15.01 12.21 21.32
C CYS A 88 -16.28 12.99 21.67
N ASP A 89 -16.13 14.22 22.16
CA ASP A 89 -17.23 15.18 22.25
C ASP A 89 -17.62 15.62 20.83
N LYS A 90 -18.68 15.00 20.32
CA LYS A 90 -19.17 15.19 18.94
C LYS A 90 -19.73 16.59 18.67
N GLN A 91 -19.92 17.43 19.68
CA GLN A 91 -20.69 18.67 19.54
C GLN A 91 -20.00 19.75 18.70
N ASN A 92 -18.69 19.98 18.87
CA ASN A 92 -18.00 21.07 18.19
C ASN A 92 -17.47 20.69 16.79
N GLU A 93 -17.06 19.44 16.60
CA GLU A 93 -16.62 18.93 15.29
C GLU A 93 -17.77 18.85 14.28
N ASN A 94 -18.99 18.58 14.76
CA ASN A 94 -20.15 18.45 13.87
C ASN A 94 -20.53 19.77 13.19
N GLN A 95 -20.43 20.91 13.87
CA GLN A 95 -20.84 22.21 13.31
C GLN A 95 -19.93 22.68 12.16
N GLN A 96 -18.62 22.50 12.29
CA GLN A 96 -17.67 22.89 11.24
C GLN A 96 -17.69 21.88 10.07
N ALA A 97 -17.89 20.59 10.36
CA ALA A 97 -18.09 19.58 9.32
C ALA A 97 -19.39 19.81 8.53
N GLU A 98 -20.49 20.18 9.20
CA GLU A 98 -21.76 20.52 8.55
C GLU A 98 -21.64 21.77 7.68
N LYS A 99 -20.97 22.83 8.17
CA LYS A 99 -20.69 24.03 7.36
C LYS A 99 -19.83 23.72 6.14
N LEU A 100 -18.79 22.91 6.30
CA LEU A 100 -17.95 22.48 5.17
C LEU A 100 -18.76 21.68 4.15
N LYS A 101 -19.64 20.79 4.61
CA LYS A 101 -20.54 20.03 3.74
C LYS A 101 -21.49 20.94 2.96
N GLN A 102 -22.10 21.91 3.62
CA GLN A 102 -22.97 22.90 2.96
C GLN A 102 -22.22 23.70 1.87
N LEU A 103 -20.98 24.13 2.15
CA LEU A 103 -20.17 24.84 1.16
C LEU A 103 -19.76 23.95 -0.03
N LEU A 104 -19.49 22.67 0.21
CA LEU A 104 -19.21 21.70 -0.86
C LEU A 104 -20.45 21.41 -1.72
N ASP A 105 -21.63 21.34 -1.12
CA ASP A 105 -22.90 21.19 -1.85
C ASP A 105 -23.18 22.44 -2.72
N GLN A 106 -22.90 23.64 -2.18
CA GLN A 106 -22.94 24.89 -2.95
C GLN A 106 -21.94 24.89 -4.11
N LEU A 107 -20.73 24.34 -3.91
CA LEU A 107 -19.72 24.24 -4.96
C LEU A 107 -20.15 23.28 -6.05
N SER A 108 -20.74 22.14 -5.68
CA SER A 108 -21.31 21.20 -6.64
C SER A 108 -22.42 21.85 -7.48
N THR A 109 -23.28 22.66 -6.85
CA THR A 109 -24.33 23.41 -7.54
C THR A 109 -23.73 24.44 -8.50
N CYS A 110 -22.70 25.17 -8.06
CA CYS A 110 -21.98 26.14 -8.89
C CYS A 110 -21.32 25.48 -10.11
N ILE A 111 -20.74 24.29 -9.96
CA ILE A 111 -20.16 23.53 -11.06
C ILE A 111 -21.24 23.14 -12.08
N ALA A 112 -22.39 22.64 -11.61
CA ALA A 112 -23.50 22.30 -12.49
C ALA A 112 -24.02 23.51 -13.27
N GLN A 113 -24.21 24.65 -12.61
CA GLN A 113 -24.62 25.91 -13.25
C GLN A 113 -23.62 26.39 -14.30
N ARG A 114 -22.31 26.24 -14.04
CA ARG A 114 -21.27 26.58 -15.01
C ARG A 114 -21.36 25.71 -16.25
N ASP A 115 -21.58 24.41 -16.08
CA ASP A 115 -21.66 23.47 -17.18
C ASP A 115 -22.92 23.72 -18.02
N GLU A 116 -24.05 24.07 -17.40
CA GLU A 116 -25.27 24.52 -18.09
C GLU A 116 -25.03 25.81 -18.90
N LEU A 117 -24.42 26.83 -18.29
CA LEU A 117 -24.10 28.09 -18.99
C LEU A 117 -23.13 27.88 -20.15
N LYS A 118 -22.18 26.96 -20.01
CA LYS A 118 -21.24 26.59 -21.08
C LYS A 118 -21.96 25.90 -22.25
N GLN A 119 -22.90 25.00 -21.95
CA GLN A 119 -23.73 24.36 -22.98
C GLN A 119 -24.61 25.38 -23.70
N GLU A 120 -25.24 26.30 -22.97
CA GLU A 120 -26.05 27.36 -23.56
C GLU A 120 -25.21 28.32 -24.41
N TYR A 121 -24.00 28.68 -23.95
CA TYR A 121 -23.06 29.47 -24.74
C TYR A 121 -22.70 28.78 -26.05
N SER A 122 -22.36 27.48 -26.01
CA SER A 122 -22.04 26.71 -27.22
C SER A 122 -23.24 26.65 -28.18
N ARG A 123 -24.44 26.41 -27.66
CA ARG A 123 -25.67 26.37 -28.46
C ARG A 123 -25.96 27.70 -29.15
N GLN A 124 -25.83 28.81 -28.42
CA GLN A 124 -26.05 30.15 -28.99
C GLN A 124 -24.97 30.51 -30.01
N ALA A 125 -23.72 30.12 -29.77
CA ALA A 125 -22.63 30.29 -30.73
C ALA A 125 -22.85 29.47 -32.01
N ASP A 126 -23.37 28.24 -31.91
CA ASP A 126 -23.66 27.37 -33.06
C ASP A 126 -24.88 27.86 -33.88
N ILE A 127 -25.87 28.49 -33.23
CA ILE A 127 -27.07 29.05 -33.88
C ILE A 127 -26.77 30.39 -34.56
N MET A 128 -25.76 31.13 -34.10
CA MET A 128 -25.36 32.39 -34.70
C MET A 128 -24.83 32.18 -36.12
N ASP A 129 -25.66 32.49 -37.12
CA ASP A 129 -25.21 32.60 -38.50
C ASP A 129 -24.51 33.95 -38.73
N ILE A 130 -23.22 33.95 -38.42
CA ILE A 130 -22.31 35.09 -38.60
C ILE A 130 -22.31 35.52 -40.08
N THR A 131 -22.53 34.60 -41.02
CA THR A 131 -22.49 34.87 -42.46
C THR A 131 -23.63 35.77 -42.90
N SER A 132 -24.86 35.51 -42.46
CA SER A 132 -26.01 36.34 -42.80
C SER A 132 -25.99 37.71 -42.11
N LEU A 133 -25.43 37.80 -40.90
CA LEU A 133 -25.14 39.08 -40.23
C LEU A 133 -24.09 39.92 -40.97
N LEU A 134 -23.05 39.28 -41.51
CA LEU A 134 -22.03 39.95 -42.34
C LEU A 134 -22.60 40.46 -43.66
N VAL A 135 -23.37 39.61 -44.36
CA VAL A 135 -23.96 39.93 -45.67
C VAL A 135 -25.05 41.00 -45.58
N ALA A 136 -25.94 40.93 -44.58
CA ALA A 136 -26.98 41.94 -44.38
C ALA A 136 -26.37 43.35 -44.22
N LYS A 137 -25.24 43.44 -43.53
CA LYS A 137 -24.59 44.72 -43.24
C LYS A 137 -23.70 45.24 -44.38
N GLU A 138 -23.10 44.36 -45.18
CA GLU A 138 -22.45 44.75 -46.44
C GLU A 138 -23.47 45.37 -47.41
N THR A 139 -24.71 44.87 -47.38
CA THR A 139 -25.82 45.42 -48.16
C THR A 139 -26.24 46.81 -47.63
N GLU A 140 -26.35 46.99 -46.30
CA GLU A 140 -26.64 48.31 -45.69
C GLU A 140 -25.53 49.35 -45.96
N MET A 141 -24.25 48.95 -45.93
CA MET A 141 -23.13 49.85 -46.26
C MET A 141 -23.03 50.19 -47.75
N SER A 142 -23.70 49.43 -48.62
CA SER A 142 -23.72 49.69 -50.06
C SER A 142 -24.76 50.75 -50.44
N ASP A 143 -25.79 50.95 -49.60
CA ASP A 143 -26.90 51.88 -49.85
C ASP A 143 -26.63 53.30 -49.31
N GLU A 144 -25.81 53.46 -48.26
CA GLU A 144 -25.35 54.78 -47.79
C GLU A 144 -23.96 55.12 -48.33
N LYS A 145 -23.94 55.84 -49.46
CA LYS A 145 -22.77 56.60 -49.92
C LYS A 145 -22.46 57.72 -48.93
N ASN A 146 -21.81 57.41 -47.81
CA ASN A 146 -20.91 58.33 -47.13
C ASN A 146 -19.94 57.55 -46.26
N ALA A 147 -18.67 57.65 -46.66
CA ALA A 147 -17.54 57.13 -45.94
C ALA A 147 -17.39 57.86 -44.61
N ASP A 148 -17.48 57.12 -43.50
CA ASP A 148 -16.52 57.29 -42.42
C ASP A 148 -15.94 55.91 -42.11
N LYS A 149 -14.66 55.73 -42.43
CA LYS A 149 -13.88 54.52 -42.13
C LYS A 149 -13.50 54.55 -40.64
N GLY A 150 -14.49 54.63 -39.77
CA GLY A 150 -14.32 54.24 -38.38
C GLY A 150 -14.09 52.74 -38.35
N ASP A 151 -13.01 52.31 -37.72
CA ASP A 151 -12.73 50.91 -37.40
C ASP A 151 -13.93 50.32 -36.65
N PHE A 152 -14.90 49.81 -37.41
CA PHE A 152 -16.19 49.40 -36.89
C PHE A 152 -15.99 48.06 -36.20
N ASP A 153 -16.10 48.05 -34.87
CA ASP A 153 -15.93 46.86 -34.05
C ASP A 153 -17.09 45.88 -34.30
N LEU A 154 -16.98 45.13 -35.40
CA LEU A 154 -17.90 44.06 -35.79
C LEU A 154 -18.16 43.07 -34.66
N ARG A 155 -17.21 42.95 -33.72
CA ARG A 155 -17.38 42.15 -32.52
C ARG A 155 -18.52 42.69 -31.67
N ALA A 156 -18.51 43.98 -31.34
CA ALA A 156 -19.48 44.59 -30.41
C ALA A 156 -20.95 44.38 -30.84
N ALA A 157 -21.26 44.47 -32.14
CA ALA A 157 -22.60 44.27 -32.68
C ALA A 157 -23.03 42.78 -32.72
N THR A 158 -22.06 41.87 -32.90
CA THR A 158 -22.31 40.42 -33.02
C THR A 158 -22.34 39.73 -31.64
N THR A 159 -21.69 40.30 -30.63
CA THR A 159 -21.55 39.71 -29.28
C THR A 159 -22.66 40.10 -28.29
N GLY A 160 -23.66 40.90 -28.66
CA GLY A 160 -24.68 41.38 -27.70
C GLY A 160 -25.41 40.27 -26.94
N ALA A 161 -25.84 39.21 -27.63
CA ALA A 161 -26.52 38.06 -27.03
C ALA A 161 -25.58 37.15 -26.22
N LEU A 162 -24.32 37.02 -26.65
CA LEU A 162 -23.30 36.25 -25.93
C LEU A 162 -22.78 36.99 -24.69
N ASN A 163 -22.77 38.33 -24.71
CA ASN A 163 -22.33 39.18 -23.60
C ASN A 163 -23.11 38.93 -22.32
N GLU A 164 -24.42 38.67 -22.40
CA GLU A 164 -25.23 38.34 -21.21
C GLU A 164 -24.80 37.01 -20.59
N ILE A 165 -24.49 36.01 -21.41
CA ILE A 165 -24.01 34.70 -20.95
C ILE A 165 -22.58 34.82 -20.42
N GLU A 166 -21.71 35.60 -21.08
CA GLU A 166 -20.36 35.89 -20.61
C GLU A 166 -20.36 36.62 -19.27
N ASN A 167 -21.26 37.58 -19.06
CA ASN A 167 -21.41 38.27 -17.78
C ASN A 167 -21.90 37.30 -16.68
N LYS A 168 -22.87 36.43 -16.99
CA LYS A 168 -23.30 35.36 -16.05
C LYS A 168 -22.15 34.41 -15.70
N ILE A 169 -21.31 34.04 -16.67
CA ILE A 169 -20.12 33.21 -16.42
C ILE A 169 -19.09 33.95 -15.56
N LYS A 170 -18.86 35.25 -15.79
CA LYS A 170 -17.96 36.08 -14.96
C LYS A 170 -18.46 36.21 -13.52
N ASP A 171 -19.76 36.46 -13.34
CA ASP A 171 -20.38 36.54 -12.02
C ASP A 171 -20.28 35.19 -11.28
N LEU A 172 -20.54 34.08 -11.99
CA LEU A 172 -20.42 32.73 -11.45
C LEU A 172 -18.96 32.40 -11.06
N ASN A 173 -17.98 32.78 -11.87
CA ASN A 173 -16.56 32.58 -11.54
C ASN A 173 -16.16 33.38 -10.30
N THR A 174 -16.63 34.62 -10.17
CA THR A 174 -16.38 35.46 -8.98
C THR A 174 -17.03 34.85 -7.73
N ALA A 175 -18.25 34.32 -7.86
CA ALA A 175 -18.92 33.60 -6.78
C ALA A 175 -18.18 32.31 -6.40
N GLN A 176 -17.67 31.55 -7.38
CA GLN A 176 -16.88 30.35 -7.16
C GLN A 176 -15.56 30.66 -6.45
N GLU A 177 -14.87 31.73 -6.83
CA GLU A 177 -13.61 32.15 -6.19
C GLU A 177 -13.85 32.50 -4.71
N LYS A 178 -14.92 33.25 -4.42
CA LYS A 178 -15.33 33.54 -3.04
C LYS A 178 -15.64 32.25 -2.26
N LEU A 179 -16.38 31.34 -2.88
CA LEU A 179 -16.74 30.06 -2.26
C LEU A 179 -15.51 29.19 -1.96
N LEU A 180 -14.54 29.13 -2.88
CA LEU A 180 -13.28 28.41 -2.67
C LEU A 180 -12.44 29.02 -1.54
N ASN A 181 -12.42 30.35 -1.42
CA ASN A 181 -11.77 31.04 -0.30
C ASN A 181 -12.44 30.69 1.04
N ASP A 182 -13.76 30.68 1.08
CA ASP A 182 -14.54 30.30 2.28
C ASP A 182 -14.33 28.83 2.66
N ILE A 183 -14.33 27.91 1.69
CA ILE A 183 -14.00 26.49 1.88
C ILE A 183 -12.60 26.33 2.44
N THR A 184 -11.62 27.03 1.87
CA THR A 184 -10.22 26.94 2.31
C THR A 184 -10.08 27.39 3.75
N LYS A 185 -10.73 28.50 4.12
CA LYS A 185 -10.72 29.03 5.49
C LYS A 185 -11.38 28.07 6.48
N ILE A 186 -12.58 27.59 6.18
CA ILE A 186 -13.29 26.64 7.07
C ILE A 186 -12.54 25.31 7.17
N ASN A 187 -11.96 24.81 6.07
CA ASN A 187 -11.15 23.60 6.12
C ASN A 187 -9.89 23.77 6.98
N GLN A 188 -9.23 24.93 6.94
CA GLN A 188 -8.10 25.22 7.85
C GLN A 188 -8.55 25.24 9.31
N GLU A 189 -9.71 25.83 9.63
CA GLU A 189 -10.29 25.81 10.98
C GLU A 189 -10.67 24.39 11.41
N PHE A 190 -11.27 23.60 10.50
CA PHE A 190 -11.63 22.20 10.73
C PHE A 190 -10.39 21.33 10.99
N VAL A 191 -9.33 21.46 10.19
CA VAL A 191 -8.08 20.73 10.37
C VAL A 191 -7.38 21.15 11.67
N LYS A 192 -7.41 22.43 12.05
CA LYS A 192 -6.89 22.89 13.34
C LYS A 192 -7.67 22.29 14.50
N LEU A 193 -9.00 22.27 14.42
CA LEU A 193 -9.84 21.65 15.46
C LEU A 193 -9.60 20.14 15.55
N LYS A 194 -9.46 19.47 14.41
CA LYS A 194 -9.12 18.05 14.30
C LYS A 194 -7.74 17.74 14.91
N GLY A 195 -6.72 18.50 14.54
CA GLY A 195 -5.34 18.32 15.01
C GLY A 195 -5.10 18.79 16.45
N SER A 196 -5.92 19.72 16.96
CA SER A 196 -5.79 20.26 18.32
C SER A 196 -6.64 19.51 19.35
N ASN A 197 -7.40 18.49 18.95
CA ASN A 197 -8.20 17.69 19.88
C ASN A 197 -7.33 16.54 20.44
N PRO A 198 -6.83 16.64 21.70
CA PRO A 198 -5.96 15.62 22.28
C PRO A 198 -6.63 14.24 22.31
N THR A 199 -7.97 14.20 22.40
CA THR A 199 -8.79 12.99 22.37
C THR A 199 -8.73 12.30 21.01
N GLN A 200 -8.75 13.06 19.90
CA GLN A 200 -8.60 12.49 18.56
C GLN A 200 -7.18 12.01 18.31
N MET A 201 -6.17 12.75 18.76
CA MET A 201 -4.77 12.34 18.62
C MET A 201 -4.49 11.04 19.39
N GLN A 202 -5.04 10.90 20.59
CA GLN A 202 -4.97 9.65 21.37
C GLN A 202 -5.70 8.50 20.65
N ARG A 203 -6.85 8.77 20.06
CA ARG A 203 -7.62 7.80 19.28
C ARG A 203 -6.87 7.32 18.04
N GLU A 204 -6.28 8.23 17.27
CA GLU A 204 -5.44 7.91 16.12
C GLU A 204 -4.21 7.10 16.54
N THR A 205 -3.55 7.49 17.64
CA THR A 205 -2.41 6.75 18.19
C THR A 205 -2.79 5.33 18.60
N PHE A 206 -3.94 5.14 19.25
CA PHE A 206 -4.44 3.82 19.65
C PHE A 206 -4.77 2.94 18.43
N ILE A 207 -5.44 3.49 17.42
CA ILE A 207 -5.74 2.78 16.16
C ILE A 207 -4.45 2.42 15.43
N HIS A 208 -3.48 3.33 15.39
CA HIS A 208 -2.17 3.08 14.79
C HIS A 208 -1.43 1.95 15.51
N SER A 209 -1.44 1.95 16.84
CA SER A 209 -0.85 0.87 17.66
C SER A 209 -1.49 -0.49 17.36
N LEU A 210 -2.82 -0.55 17.23
CA LEU A 210 -3.53 -1.78 16.85
C LEU A 210 -3.16 -2.27 15.44
N ASN A 211 -3.09 -1.36 14.47
CA ASN A 211 -2.66 -1.71 13.11
C ASN A 211 -1.23 -2.25 13.10
N GLN A 212 -0.33 -1.59 13.84
CA GLN A 212 1.04 -2.03 13.97
C GLN A 212 1.14 -3.42 14.64
N ALA A 213 0.34 -3.67 15.67
CA ALA A 213 0.26 -4.98 16.32
C ALA A 213 -0.22 -6.06 15.35
N CYS A 214 -1.26 -5.80 14.54
CA CYS A 214 -1.73 -6.71 13.51
C CYS A 214 -0.67 -7.04 12.46
N GLU A 215 0.03 -6.03 11.94
CA GLU A 215 1.10 -6.24 10.96
C GLU A 215 2.24 -7.09 11.52
N LYS A 216 2.67 -6.79 12.75
CA LYS A 216 3.72 -7.51 13.45
C LYS A 216 3.32 -8.96 13.76
N PHE A 217 2.08 -9.17 14.19
CA PHE A 217 1.52 -10.50 14.42
C PHE A 217 1.53 -11.33 13.13
N ASN A 218 1.05 -10.77 12.03
CA ASN A 218 1.03 -11.46 10.73
C ASN A 218 2.43 -11.83 10.26
N LYS A 219 3.41 -10.92 10.41
CA LYS A 219 4.83 -11.20 10.10
C LYS A 219 5.39 -12.33 10.97
N CYS A 220 5.16 -12.28 12.29
CA CYS A 220 5.58 -13.35 13.21
C CYS A 220 4.94 -14.70 12.86
N GLN A 221 3.64 -14.70 12.54
CA GLN A 221 2.92 -15.89 12.13
C GLN A 221 3.49 -16.48 10.84
N GLN A 222 3.84 -15.64 9.86
CA GLN A 222 4.48 -16.08 8.64
C GLN A 222 5.86 -16.71 8.93
N HIS A 223 6.70 -16.07 9.73
CA HIS A 223 7.99 -16.62 10.12
C HIS A 223 7.89 -17.96 10.86
N LEU A 224 6.87 -18.14 11.70
CA LEU A 224 6.61 -19.42 12.37
C LEU A 224 6.18 -20.51 11.38
N LYS A 225 5.33 -20.19 10.40
CA LYS A 225 4.92 -21.12 9.34
C LYS A 225 6.10 -21.53 8.46
N ASP A 226 6.92 -20.57 8.06
CA ASP A 226 8.12 -20.81 7.27
C ASP A 226 9.13 -21.65 8.04
N GLY A 227 9.30 -21.40 9.35
CA GLY A 227 10.12 -22.21 10.24
C GLY A 227 9.61 -23.65 10.34
N LEU A 228 8.31 -23.86 10.54
CA LEU A 228 7.70 -25.19 10.57
C LEU A 228 7.95 -25.95 9.27
N ARG A 229 7.71 -25.28 8.13
CA ARG A 229 7.97 -25.85 6.80
C ARG A 229 9.45 -26.22 6.64
N PHE A 230 10.36 -25.31 7.01
CA PHE A 230 11.79 -25.57 6.96
C PHE A 230 12.19 -26.82 7.76
N TYR A 231 11.66 -27.03 8.97
CA TYR A 231 11.96 -28.23 9.75
C TYR A 231 11.35 -29.50 9.13
N CYS A 232 10.14 -29.41 8.56
CA CYS A 232 9.54 -30.52 7.81
C CYS A 232 10.38 -30.90 6.59
N ASP A 233 10.82 -29.92 5.80
CA ASP A 233 11.66 -30.11 4.61
C ASP A 233 13.04 -30.66 5.02
N LEU A 234 13.65 -30.14 6.10
CA LEU A 234 14.92 -30.63 6.63
C LEU A 234 14.84 -32.12 7.05
N ILE A 235 13.75 -32.51 7.69
CA ILE A 235 13.53 -33.91 8.10
C ILE A 235 13.31 -34.80 6.87
N THR A 236 12.48 -34.36 5.94
CA THR A 236 12.03 -35.18 4.80
C THR A 236 13.12 -35.33 3.73
N ASP A 237 13.80 -34.24 3.39
CA ASP A 237 14.69 -34.20 2.22
C ASP A 237 16.15 -34.48 2.56
N TYR A 238 16.56 -34.26 3.81
CA TYR A 238 17.96 -34.38 4.23
C TYR A 238 18.18 -35.46 5.28
N ILE A 239 17.44 -35.42 6.40
CA ILE A 239 17.70 -36.31 7.52
C ILE A 239 17.24 -37.75 7.24
N THR A 240 15.99 -37.93 6.78
CA THR A 240 15.43 -39.27 6.53
C THR A 240 16.19 -40.04 5.44
N PRO A 241 16.58 -39.41 4.31
CA PRO A 241 17.40 -40.08 3.29
C PRO A 241 18.80 -40.41 3.82
N LEU A 242 19.44 -39.51 4.57
CA LEU A 242 20.76 -39.76 5.15
C LEU A 242 20.73 -40.94 6.14
N GLN A 243 19.70 -41.01 7.00
CA GLN A 243 19.51 -42.13 7.90
C GLN A 243 19.27 -43.44 7.16
N SER A 244 18.39 -43.43 6.16
CA SER A 244 18.07 -44.62 5.35
C SER A 244 19.31 -45.15 4.62
N VAL A 245 20.12 -44.25 4.06
CA VAL A 245 21.35 -44.62 3.37
C VAL A 245 22.38 -45.16 4.35
N CYS A 246 22.60 -44.53 5.51
CA CYS A 246 23.53 -45.07 6.51
C CYS A 246 23.09 -46.45 7.01
N VAL A 247 21.81 -46.67 7.29
CA VAL A 247 21.29 -47.99 7.68
C VAL A 247 21.45 -49.02 6.55
N PHE A 248 21.17 -48.67 5.30
CA PHE A 248 21.28 -49.59 4.16
C PHE A 248 22.73 -49.85 3.72
N PHE A 249 23.65 -48.92 3.97
CA PHE A 249 25.05 -49.04 3.56
C PHE A 249 25.90 -49.81 4.59
N PHE A 250 25.46 -49.86 5.86
CA PHE A 250 26.17 -50.54 6.94
C PHE A 250 25.57 -51.89 7.37
N PHE A 251 24.49 -52.32 6.71
CA PHE A 251 23.94 -53.68 6.77
C PHE A 251 24.15 -54.40 5.43
#